data_AF-A0A7C9LVC1-F1
#
_entry.id   AF-A0A7C9LVC1-F1
#
_cell.length_a   1.000
_cell.length_b   1.000
_cell.length_c   1.000
_cell.angle_alpha   90.00
_cell.angle_beta   90.00
_cell.angle_gamma   90.00
#
_symmetry.space_group_name_H-M   'P 1'
#
loop_
_entity.id
_entity.type
_entity.pdbx_description
1 polymer ?
#
loop_
_entity_poly.entity_id
_entity_poly.type
_entity_poly.pdbx_seq_one_letter_code
_entity_poly.pdbx_strand_id
1 'polypeptide(L)'
;MSDVFDNRVRTSSMPNSSRGVRSMSDVGHSVSSKLKHALALGLLSATIAMSAQAQDKPILFEGIWRIGVESSGIAPPAGECLINNGQGNFERYLWPLGGPARWCGFPTLSQMLQNGQAEFGIRYVTGPLYQEQYVIFPRDDQNACLIANADGTTGVAPCAQAELTTNGRWFIDSTVLVGDYQRFASIRSATDDRCLIFASDGQDVRPTLHRWTNDPTDQLYCGLGIDELMETGQGLFTFLKVANPS
;
A
#
# COMPACT_ATOMS: atom_id res chain seq x y z
N MET A 1 -20.36 50.60 6.31
CA MET A 1 -19.77 50.99 5.02
C MET A 1 -19.24 49.70 4.42
N SER A 2 -19.99 49.21 3.44
CA SER A 2 -19.79 47.97 2.72
C SER A 2 -18.62 48.08 1.74
N ASP A 3 -17.96 46.96 1.44
CA ASP A 3 -17.30 46.58 0.17
C ASP A 3 -16.60 45.22 0.47
N VAL A 4 -17.07 44.04 0.04
CA VAL A 4 -17.36 43.47 -1.29
C VAL A 4 -16.14 43.48 -2.23
N PHE A 5 -15.40 42.36 -2.24
CA PHE A 5 -14.54 41.90 -3.35
C PHE A 5 -14.59 40.36 -3.32
N ASP A 6 -15.44 39.74 -4.12
CA ASP A 6 -15.38 39.43 -5.56
C ASP A 6 -14.55 38.16 -5.86
N ASN A 7 -15.30 37.16 -6.28
CA ASN A 7 -14.94 35.78 -6.54
C ASN A 7 -14.50 35.68 -8.01
N ARG A 8 -13.27 35.21 -8.29
CA ARG A 8 -12.90 34.77 -9.64
C ARG A 8 -12.54 33.30 -9.67
N VAL A 9 -13.56 32.53 -10.05
CA VAL A 9 -13.46 31.18 -10.62
C VAL A 9 -12.57 31.23 -11.87
N ARG A 10 -11.46 30.49 -11.86
CA ARG A 10 -10.68 30.20 -13.08
C ARG A 10 -11.09 28.83 -13.60
N THR A 11 -11.90 28.81 -14.65
CA THR A 11 -12.11 27.65 -15.51
C THR A 11 -10.95 27.55 -16.50
N SER A 12 -10.07 26.55 -16.36
CA SER A 12 -9.07 26.22 -17.38
C SER A 12 -9.60 25.11 -18.29
N SER A 13 -10.05 25.50 -19.48
CA SER A 13 -10.31 24.63 -20.61
C SER A 13 -8.99 24.12 -21.20
N MET A 14 -8.82 22.81 -21.35
CA MET A 14 -7.80 22.23 -22.23
C MET A 14 -8.43 21.64 -23.50
N PRO A 15 -7.71 21.65 -24.64
CA PRO A 15 -8.31 21.45 -25.96
C PRO A 15 -8.27 20.00 -26.45
N ASN A 16 -9.31 19.67 -27.22
CA ASN A 16 -9.44 18.52 -28.11
C ASN A 16 -8.23 18.39 -29.06
N SER A 17 -7.59 17.23 -29.08
CA SER A 17 -6.73 16.80 -30.18
C SER A 17 -7.43 15.71 -30.99
N SER A 18 -7.72 16.05 -32.24
CA SER A 18 -8.42 15.25 -33.22
C SER A 18 -7.46 14.53 -34.17
N ARG A 19 -7.89 13.32 -34.59
CA ARG A 19 -7.62 12.65 -35.88
C ARG A 19 -6.23 12.05 -36.13
N GLY A 20 -6.27 10.74 -36.40
CA GLY A 20 -5.24 10.01 -37.13
C GLY A 20 -5.78 8.66 -37.62
N VAL A 21 -6.74 8.69 -38.55
CA VAL A 21 -7.19 7.52 -39.31
C VAL A 21 -6.07 7.12 -40.29
N ARG A 22 -5.64 5.85 -40.28
CA ARG A 22 -5.04 5.21 -41.46
C ARG A 22 -5.69 3.85 -41.69
N SER A 23 -6.19 3.72 -42.91
CA SER A 23 -6.76 2.56 -43.58
C SER A 23 -5.73 2.04 -44.59
N MET A 24 -5.66 0.71 -44.74
CA MET A 24 -5.35 -0.08 -45.95
C MET A 24 -5.18 -1.55 -45.47
N SER A 25 -6.04 -2.51 -45.83
CA SER A 25 -6.10 -3.25 -47.12
C SER A 25 -4.76 -3.89 -47.48
N ASP A 26 -4.60 -5.15 -47.90
CA ASP A 26 -5.44 -6.31 -48.20
C ASP A 26 -4.44 -7.44 -48.63
N VAL A 27 -4.94 -8.68 -48.85
CA VAL A 27 -4.34 -9.77 -49.66
C VAL A 27 -3.12 -10.49 -49.03
N GLY A 28 -2.96 -11.82 -48.99
CA GLY A 28 -3.63 -12.97 -49.59
C GLY A 28 -2.59 -14.09 -49.82
N HIS A 29 -3.07 -15.34 -49.88
CA HIS A 29 -2.44 -16.56 -50.43
C HIS A 29 -1.54 -17.46 -49.54
N SER A 30 -2.17 -18.55 -49.07
CA SER A 30 -1.84 -19.98 -49.28
C SER A 30 -0.62 -20.29 -50.14
N VAL A 31 0.24 -21.23 -49.71
CA VAL A 31 0.53 -22.51 -50.42
C VAL A 31 1.16 -23.51 -49.44
N SER A 32 0.62 -24.73 -49.43
CA SER A 32 1.19 -25.94 -48.81
C SER A 32 2.36 -26.48 -49.65
N SER A 33 3.42 -26.97 -49.01
CA SER A 33 4.28 -27.96 -49.66
C SER A 33 4.90 -28.90 -48.63
N LYS A 34 4.58 -30.19 -48.81
CA LYS A 34 5.22 -31.33 -48.14
C LYS A 34 6.60 -31.55 -48.77
N LEU A 35 7.62 -31.73 -47.93
CA LEU A 35 8.79 -32.51 -48.34
C LEU A 35 9.30 -33.34 -47.16
N LYS A 36 9.35 -34.66 -47.39
CA LYS A 36 9.94 -35.69 -46.53
C LYS A 36 11.41 -35.89 -46.89
N HIS A 37 12.09 -36.70 -46.06
CA HIS A 37 13.46 -37.25 -46.11
C HIS A 37 14.43 -36.48 -45.18
N ALA A 38 14.61 -36.94 -43.93
CA ALA A 38 15.40 -38.08 -43.47
C ALA A 38 16.89 -37.73 -43.34
N LEU A 39 17.39 -37.66 -42.10
CA LEU A 39 18.66 -38.27 -41.70
C LEU A 39 18.75 -38.31 -40.17
N ALA A 40 19.11 -39.48 -39.64
CA ALA A 40 19.34 -39.74 -38.24
C ALA A 40 20.69 -39.15 -37.80
N LEU A 41 20.72 -38.44 -36.68
CA LEU A 41 21.91 -38.30 -35.84
C LEU A 41 21.45 -38.37 -34.38
N GLY A 42 21.95 -39.38 -33.67
CA GLY A 42 21.67 -39.59 -32.25
C GLY A 42 22.18 -38.42 -31.42
N LEU A 43 21.26 -37.77 -30.70
CA LEU A 43 21.60 -37.00 -29.52
C LEU A 43 21.10 -37.78 -28.31
N LEU A 44 22.01 -38.19 -27.43
CA LEU A 44 21.69 -38.42 -26.03
C LEU A 44 21.09 -37.12 -25.51
N SER A 45 19.77 -37.07 -25.45
CA SER A 45 19.05 -36.03 -24.74
C SER A 45 19.22 -36.37 -23.26
N ALA A 46 20.28 -35.84 -22.64
CA ALA A 46 20.28 -35.69 -21.21
C ALA A 46 19.08 -34.80 -20.89
N THR A 47 17.98 -35.41 -20.45
CA THR A 47 16.87 -34.71 -19.82
C THR A 47 17.41 -34.11 -18.53
N ILE A 48 18.05 -32.95 -18.65
CA ILE A 48 18.18 -32.02 -17.53
C ILE A 48 16.75 -31.59 -17.28
N ALA A 49 16.09 -32.27 -16.33
CA ALA A 49 14.90 -31.73 -15.71
C ALA A 49 15.33 -30.42 -15.08
N MET A 50 15.17 -29.33 -15.83
CA MET A 50 15.16 -28.00 -15.26
C MET A 50 13.93 -27.97 -14.38
N SER A 51 14.07 -28.35 -13.12
CA SER A 51 13.13 -27.93 -12.10
C SER A 51 13.19 -26.41 -12.14
N ALA A 52 12.19 -25.80 -12.79
CA ALA A 52 11.82 -24.43 -12.55
C ALA A 52 11.49 -24.37 -11.05
N GLN A 53 12.50 -24.07 -10.24
CA GLN A 53 12.28 -23.66 -8.88
C GLN A 53 11.41 -22.42 -9.02
N ALA A 54 10.13 -22.55 -8.69
CA ALA A 54 9.27 -21.40 -8.49
C ALA A 54 10.02 -20.53 -7.49
N GLN A 55 10.59 -19.44 -7.99
CA GLN A 55 11.36 -18.53 -7.16
C GLN A 55 10.32 -17.86 -6.27
N ASP A 56 10.24 -18.32 -5.01
CA ASP A 56 9.28 -17.82 -4.03
C ASP A 56 9.37 -16.29 -4.03
N LYS A 57 8.27 -15.65 -4.43
CA LYS A 57 8.18 -14.20 -4.46
C LYS A 57 8.44 -13.71 -3.03
N PRO A 58 9.44 -12.83 -2.81
CA PRO A 58 9.76 -12.38 -1.46
C PRO A 58 8.57 -11.60 -0.87
N ILE A 59 8.13 -12.02 0.32
CA ILE A 59 7.05 -11.35 1.05
C ILE A 59 7.58 -10.01 1.56
N LEU A 60 7.16 -8.93 0.91
CA LEU A 60 7.75 -7.59 1.04
C LEU A 60 7.64 -6.98 2.45
N PHE A 61 6.53 -7.24 3.14
CA PHE A 61 6.17 -6.56 4.38
C PHE A 61 6.23 -7.44 5.63
N GLU A 62 6.75 -8.66 5.58
CA GLU A 62 6.80 -9.50 6.78
C GLU A 62 7.83 -8.98 7.80
N GLY A 63 7.39 -8.79 9.05
CA GLY A 63 8.23 -8.39 10.18
C GLY A 63 7.62 -7.32 11.06
N ILE A 64 8.48 -6.61 11.80
CA ILE A 64 8.08 -5.53 12.70
C ILE A 64 8.42 -4.18 12.07
N TRP A 65 7.42 -3.33 11.99
CA TRP A 65 7.46 -2.06 11.27
C TRP A 65 7.00 -0.91 12.15
N ARG A 66 7.64 0.24 11.95
CA ARG A 66 7.08 1.53 12.34
C ARG A 66 6.33 2.07 11.12
N ILE A 67 5.06 2.43 11.32
CA ILE A 67 4.19 3.00 10.29
C ILE A 67 4.05 4.50 10.57
N GLY A 68 4.73 5.32 9.77
CA GLY A 68 4.66 6.78 9.83
C GLY A 68 3.49 7.33 9.01
N VAL A 69 2.93 8.44 9.48
CA VAL A 69 1.82 9.14 8.83
C VAL A 69 2.33 10.47 8.30
N GLU A 70 2.47 10.60 6.98
CA GLU A 70 2.94 11.84 6.37
C GLU A 70 1.80 12.86 6.40
N SER A 71 1.94 13.98 7.12
CA SER A 71 0.90 15.00 7.23
C SER A 71 1.25 16.34 6.59
N SER A 72 2.41 16.44 5.95
CA SER A 72 3.01 17.72 5.58
C SER A 72 3.43 17.88 4.13
N GLY A 73 3.01 17.04 3.18
CA GLY A 73 3.38 17.26 1.78
C GLY A 73 4.82 16.85 1.42
N ILE A 74 5.71 16.72 2.41
CA ILE A 74 7.16 16.76 2.22
C ILE A 74 7.79 15.55 2.90
N ALA A 75 8.06 14.52 2.09
CA ALA A 75 8.87 13.37 2.45
C ALA A 75 10.36 13.74 2.68
N PRO A 76 10.98 13.36 3.81
CA PRO A 76 10.34 13.06 5.09
C PRO A 76 10.89 13.98 6.22
N PRO A 77 10.21 14.10 7.38
CA PRO A 77 9.34 13.04 7.91
C PRO A 77 8.06 13.51 8.63
N ALA A 78 6.96 12.81 8.34
CA ALA A 78 5.92 12.42 9.31
C ALA A 78 6.40 12.47 10.76
N GLY A 79 6.04 13.54 11.48
CA GLY A 79 6.20 13.64 12.93
C GLY A 79 5.42 12.53 13.64
N GLU A 80 4.32 12.11 13.05
CA GLU A 80 3.35 11.24 13.69
C GLU A 80 3.48 9.81 13.19
N CYS A 81 3.26 8.89 14.10
CA CYS A 81 3.17 7.47 13.81
C CYS A 81 1.75 7.01 13.99
N LEU A 82 1.38 5.96 13.26
CA LEU A 82 0.27 5.12 13.69
C LEU A 82 0.65 4.54 15.05
N ILE A 83 -0.28 4.55 15.99
CA ILE A 83 -0.09 3.97 17.33
C ILE A 83 -1.29 3.12 17.69
N ASN A 84 -1.09 2.12 18.54
CA ASN A 84 -2.17 1.54 19.34
C ASN A 84 -2.21 2.26 20.69
N ASN A 85 -3.32 2.94 21.00
CA ASN A 85 -3.45 3.70 22.23
C ASN A 85 -3.69 2.84 23.49
N GLY A 86 -3.57 1.51 23.37
CA GLY A 86 -3.78 0.56 24.47
C GLY A 86 -5.25 0.32 24.83
N GLN A 87 -6.18 0.99 24.14
CA GLN A 87 -7.63 0.82 24.30
C GLN A 87 -8.26 0.13 23.10
N GLY A 88 -7.44 -0.52 22.25
CA GLY A 88 -7.90 -1.15 21.02
C GLY A 88 -8.30 -0.15 19.94
N ASN A 89 -7.77 1.07 19.97
CA ASN A 89 -7.91 2.02 18.88
C ASN A 89 -6.56 2.34 18.27
N PHE A 90 -6.56 2.52 16.96
CA PHE A 90 -5.42 3.03 16.22
C PHE A 90 -5.57 4.53 16.06
N GLU A 91 -4.51 5.27 16.34
CA GLU A 91 -4.51 6.73 16.31
C GLU A 91 -3.19 7.21 15.70
N ARG A 92 -3.15 8.43 15.16
CA ARG A 92 -1.89 9.10 14.89
C ARG A 92 -1.38 9.77 16.15
N TYR A 93 -0.08 9.70 16.38
CA TYR A 93 0.50 10.37 17.53
C TYR A 93 1.97 10.71 17.32
N LEU A 94 2.35 11.88 17.84
CA LEU A 94 3.74 12.32 17.98
C LEU A 94 4.00 12.60 19.46
N TRP A 95 4.94 11.87 20.05
CA TRP A 95 5.32 12.09 21.43
C TRP A 95 6.13 13.39 21.56
N PRO A 96 5.79 14.31 22.48
CA PRO A 96 6.49 15.58 22.65
C PRO A 96 7.77 15.41 23.51
N LEU A 97 8.59 14.40 23.20
CA LEU A 97 9.81 14.07 23.97
C LEU A 97 11.08 14.69 23.38
N GLY A 98 10.93 15.60 22.40
CA GLY A 98 12.05 16.29 21.74
C GLY A 98 12.93 15.39 20.88
N GLY A 99 12.53 14.14 20.64
CA GLY A 99 13.21 13.23 19.75
C GLY A 99 12.82 13.43 18.28
N PRO A 100 13.54 12.78 17.36
CA PRO A 100 13.26 12.91 15.93
C PRO A 100 11.93 12.25 15.55
N ALA A 101 11.24 12.87 14.60
CA ALA A 101 10.00 12.38 13.97
C ALA A 101 10.10 10.93 13.47
N ARG A 102 11.27 10.50 12.96
CA ARG A 102 11.50 9.10 12.53
C ARG A 102 11.24 8.07 13.64
N TRP A 103 11.35 8.46 14.90
CA TRP A 103 11.06 7.63 16.08
C TRP A 103 9.81 8.10 16.81
N CYS A 104 8.85 8.68 16.09
CA CYS A 104 7.58 9.13 16.66
C CYS A 104 7.77 10.16 17.78
N GLY A 105 8.88 10.91 17.76
CA GLY A 105 9.21 11.88 18.81
C GLY A 105 10.02 11.30 19.98
N PHE A 106 10.31 9.99 20.02
CA PHE A 106 11.24 9.41 20.99
C PHE A 106 12.70 9.77 20.65
N PRO A 107 13.56 10.07 21.64
CA PRO A 107 14.97 10.42 21.38
C PRO A 107 15.76 9.32 20.66
N THR A 108 15.43 8.04 20.90
CA THR A 108 16.12 6.89 20.32
C THR A 108 15.15 5.81 19.85
N LEU A 109 15.59 4.98 18.89
CA LEU A 109 14.86 3.78 18.47
C LEU A 109 14.58 2.85 19.66
N SER A 110 15.57 2.62 20.53
CA SER A 110 15.41 1.75 21.70
C SER A 110 14.28 2.21 22.63
N GLN A 111 14.15 3.52 22.86
CA GLN A 111 13.06 4.06 23.68
C GLN A 111 11.70 3.96 23.01
N MET A 112 11.63 4.18 21.68
CA MET A 112 10.41 3.91 20.92
C MET A 112 10.03 2.43 21.03
N LEU A 113 11.02 1.53 20.88
CA LEU A 113 10.83 0.08 20.98
C LEU A 113 10.40 -0.40 22.37
N GLN A 114 10.72 0.36 23.41
CA GLN A 114 10.30 0.08 24.79
C GLN A 114 8.88 0.60 25.08
N ASN A 115 8.40 1.55 24.29
CA ASN A 115 7.03 2.06 24.42
C ASN A 115 6.01 1.12 23.79
N GLY A 116 6.36 0.44 22.69
CA GLY A 116 5.58 -0.66 22.10
C GLY A 116 4.30 -0.26 21.36
N GLN A 117 3.83 0.99 21.52
CA GLN A 117 2.59 1.46 20.89
C GLN A 117 2.75 1.80 19.40
N ALA A 118 3.96 2.13 18.95
CA ALA A 118 4.25 2.55 17.58
C ALA A 118 4.84 1.44 16.69
N GLU A 119 4.71 0.19 17.12
CA GLU A 119 5.28 -0.97 16.46
C GLU A 119 4.18 -1.91 16.01
N PHE A 120 4.24 -2.28 14.73
CA PHE A 120 3.26 -3.16 14.14
C PHE A 120 3.93 -4.38 13.56
N GLY A 121 3.46 -5.55 13.97
CA GLY A 121 3.67 -6.76 13.23
C GLY A 121 2.81 -6.74 11.97
N ILE A 122 3.41 -7.13 10.86
CA ILE A 122 2.72 -7.35 9.61
C ILE A 122 2.96 -8.80 9.22
N ARG A 123 1.87 -9.54 9.07
CA ARG A 123 1.90 -10.96 8.71
C ARG A 123 1.18 -11.14 7.39
N TYR A 124 1.81 -11.90 6.50
CA TYR A 124 1.21 -12.29 5.24
C TYR A 124 0.08 -13.29 5.46
N VAL A 125 -1.01 -13.08 4.74
CA VAL A 125 -2.15 -14.00 4.68
C VAL A 125 -2.44 -14.26 3.21
N THR A 126 -2.53 -15.54 2.85
CA THR A 126 -2.86 -15.92 1.47
C THR A 126 -4.25 -15.42 1.11
N GLY A 127 -4.30 -14.48 0.16
CA GLY A 127 -5.54 -13.95 -0.41
C GLY A 127 -6.12 -14.85 -1.51
N PRO A 128 -7.38 -14.62 -1.90
CA PRO A 128 -7.91 -15.16 -3.15
C PRO A 128 -7.05 -14.69 -4.33
N LEU A 129 -6.91 -15.54 -5.36
CA LEU A 129 -6.28 -15.17 -6.63
C LEU A 129 -4.81 -14.69 -6.53
N TYR A 130 -4.06 -15.18 -5.53
CA TYR A 130 -2.64 -14.84 -5.33
C TYR A 130 -2.35 -13.36 -5.06
N GLN A 131 -3.35 -12.59 -4.63
CA GLN A 131 -3.11 -11.23 -4.17
C GLN A 131 -2.47 -11.27 -2.77
N GLU A 132 -1.44 -10.44 -2.60
CA GLU A 132 -0.75 -10.31 -1.33
C GLU A 132 -1.63 -9.53 -0.36
N GLN A 133 -2.11 -10.23 0.67
CA GLN A 133 -2.90 -9.65 1.75
C GLN A 133 -2.12 -9.77 3.05
N TYR A 134 -2.38 -8.82 3.94
CA TYR A 134 -1.69 -8.73 5.21
C TYR A 134 -2.69 -8.50 6.34
N VAL A 135 -2.35 -8.97 7.53
CA VAL A 135 -2.92 -8.48 8.78
C VAL A 135 -1.90 -7.57 9.45
N ILE A 136 -2.40 -6.50 10.07
CA ILE A 136 -1.60 -5.50 10.79
C ILE A 136 -2.02 -5.57 12.25
N PHE A 137 -1.06 -5.77 13.16
CA PHE A 137 -1.31 -5.89 14.59
C PHE A 137 -0.26 -5.15 15.40
N PRO A 138 -0.60 -4.57 16.56
CA PRO A 138 0.37 -4.00 17.48
C PRO A 138 1.34 -5.10 17.95
N ARG A 139 2.64 -4.81 18.02
CA ARG A 139 3.66 -5.78 18.46
C ARG A 139 3.34 -6.36 19.85
N ASP A 140 2.86 -5.50 20.73
CA ASP A 140 2.60 -5.81 22.14
C ASP A 140 1.30 -6.61 22.35
N ASP A 141 0.42 -6.62 21.35
CA ASP A 141 -0.85 -7.35 21.38
C ASP A 141 -1.07 -8.07 20.05
N GLN A 142 -0.36 -9.19 19.88
CA GLN A 142 -0.45 -10.04 18.69
C GLN A 142 -1.82 -10.72 18.53
N ASN A 143 -2.71 -10.56 19.50
CA ASN A 143 -4.08 -11.06 19.40
C ASN A 143 -5.03 -9.98 18.89
N ALA A 144 -4.64 -8.71 18.80
CA ALA A 144 -5.47 -7.61 18.32
C ALA A 144 -5.03 -7.15 16.94
N CYS A 145 -5.85 -7.40 15.92
CA CYS A 145 -5.59 -6.98 14.55
C CYS A 145 -6.46 -5.80 14.16
N LEU A 146 -5.89 -4.89 13.36
CA LEU A 146 -6.59 -3.78 12.71
C LEU A 146 -7.66 -4.34 11.75
N ILE A 147 -8.89 -3.88 11.90
CA ILE A 147 -10.00 -4.22 11.00
C ILE A 147 -10.67 -3.00 10.39
N ALA A 148 -11.23 -3.19 9.20
CA ALA A 148 -12.11 -2.28 8.51
C ALA A 148 -13.56 -2.52 8.93
N ASN A 149 -14.29 -1.48 9.30
CA ASN A 149 -15.72 -1.57 9.59
C ASN A 149 -16.54 -1.15 8.37
N ALA A 150 -17.73 -1.74 8.23
CA ALA A 150 -18.64 -1.44 7.12
C ALA A 150 -19.04 0.05 7.07
N ASP A 151 -19.13 0.71 8.23
CA ASP A 151 -19.45 2.14 8.37
C ASP A 151 -18.33 3.09 7.92
N GLY A 152 -17.17 2.56 7.54
CA GLY A 152 -16.01 3.36 7.12
C GLY A 152 -15.08 3.78 8.24
N THR A 153 -15.26 3.24 9.45
CA THR A 153 -14.31 3.38 10.54
C THR A 153 -13.33 2.21 10.57
N THR A 154 -12.33 2.30 11.44
CA THR A 154 -11.45 1.19 11.80
C THR A 154 -11.78 0.65 13.18
N GLY A 155 -11.41 -0.59 13.45
CA GLY A 155 -11.51 -1.19 14.78
C GLY A 155 -10.41 -2.21 15.04
N VAL A 156 -10.61 -2.98 16.11
CA VAL A 156 -9.78 -4.11 16.50
C VAL A 156 -10.63 -5.37 16.58
N ALA A 157 -10.09 -6.49 16.10
CA ALA A 157 -10.64 -7.82 16.33
C ALA A 157 -9.54 -8.83 16.66
N PRO A 158 -9.88 -10.01 17.22
CA PRO A 158 -8.93 -11.10 17.39
C PRO A 158 -8.21 -11.41 16.07
N CYS A 159 -6.88 -11.51 16.07
CA CYS A 159 -6.12 -11.79 14.85
C CYS A 159 -6.52 -13.11 14.18
N ALA A 160 -6.84 -14.14 14.98
CA ALA A 160 -7.36 -15.41 14.47
C ALA A 160 -8.68 -15.24 13.69
N GLN A 161 -9.50 -14.24 14.02
CA GLN A 161 -10.70 -13.89 13.25
C GLN A 161 -10.35 -13.02 12.04
N ALA A 162 -9.53 -11.99 12.24
CA ALA A 162 -9.11 -11.05 11.19
C ALA A 162 -8.43 -11.75 10.01
N GLU A 163 -7.63 -12.79 10.28
CA GLU A 163 -7.00 -13.62 9.25
C GLU A 163 -8.02 -14.41 8.41
N LEU A 164 -9.20 -14.71 8.95
CA LEU A 164 -10.23 -15.50 8.27
C LEU A 164 -11.27 -14.65 7.52
N THR A 165 -11.34 -13.35 7.80
CA THR A 165 -12.34 -12.44 7.23
C THR A 165 -11.69 -11.40 6.33
N THR A 166 -12.41 -10.89 5.32
CA THR A 166 -11.85 -9.84 4.45
C THR A 166 -11.66 -8.52 5.17
N ASN A 167 -12.42 -8.27 6.24
CA ASN A 167 -12.37 -7.01 6.98
C ASN A 167 -11.14 -6.88 7.88
N GLY A 168 -10.45 -7.97 8.19
CA GLY A 168 -9.17 -7.93 8.88
C GLY A 168 -7.95 -7.91 7.96
N ARG A 169 -8.18 -8.02 6.64
CA ARG A 169 -7.12 -8.15 5.64
C ARG A 169 -6.93 -6.85 4.88
N TRP A 170 -5.67 -6.56 4.58
CA TRP A 170 -5.24 -5.31 3.97
C TRP A 170 -4.33 -5.59 2.78
N PHE A 171 -4.50 -4.83 1.72
CA PHE A 171 -3.49 -4.67 0.69
C PHE A 171 -2.54 -3.54 1.12
N ILE A 172 -1.24 -3.75 0.94
CA ILE A 172 -0.22 -2.73 1.18
C ILE A 172 0.47 -2.45 -0.15
N ASP A 173 0.01 -1.40 -0.82
CA ASP A 173 0.43 -1.07 -2.18
C ASP A 173 1.65 -0.15 -2.13
N SER A 174 2.81 -0.66 -2.53
CA SER A 174 4.08 0.08 -2.52
C SER A 174 4.79 -0.04 -3.86
N THR A 175 5.20 1.09 -4.43
CA THR A 175 6.10 1.11 -5.62
C THR A 175 7.38 1.89 -5.41
N VAL A 176 7.52 2.58 -4.27
CA VAL A 176 8.64 3.50 -4.02
C VAL A 176 9.46 3.05 -2.82
N LEU A 177 10.74 2.81 -3.06
CA LEU A 177 11.77 2.67 -2.04
C LEU A 177 12.42 4.04 -1.80
N VAL A 178 12.61 4.41 -0.54
CA VAL A 178 13.42 5.56 -0.13
C VAL A 178 14.63 5.04 0.64
N GLY A 179 15.79 5.06 -0.01
CA GLY A 179 16.96 4.35 0.51
C GLY A 179 16.71 2.84 0.64
N ASP A 180 17.37 2.21 1.62
CA ASP A 180 17.43 0.74 1.71
C ASP A 180 16.32 0.11 2.56
N TYR A 181 15.64 0.89 3.43
CA TYR A 181 14.77 0.33 4.48
C TYR A 181 13.42 1.04 4.65
N GLN A 182 13.15 2.08 3.86
CA GLN A 182 11.91 2.85 3.93
C GLN A 182 11.09 2.62 2.66
N ARG A 183 9.78 2.41 2.85
CA ARG A 183 8.82 2.24 1.75
C ARG A 183 7.67 3.22 1.91
N PHE A 184 7.24 3.83 0.81
CA PHE A 184 5.96 4.53 0.76
C PHE A 184 4.88 3.60 0.25
N ALA A 185 3.80 3.48 1.01
CA ALA A 185 2.68 2.65 0.64
C ALA A 185 1.34 3.29 1.00
N SER A 186 0.31 2.92 0.24
CA SER A 186 -1.08 3.05 0.68
C SER A 186 -1.55 1.74 1.30
N ILE A 187 -2.49 1.82 2.23
CA ILE A 187 -3.10 0.65 2.89
C ILE A 187 -4.57 0.60 2.48
N ARG A 188 -5.02 -0.50 1.88
CA ARG A 188 -6.40 -0.68 1.38
C ARG A 188 -7.09 -1.86 2.03
N SER A 189 -8.36 -1.69 2.37
CA SER A 189 -9.20 -2.78 2.88
C SER A 189 -9.42 -3.83 1.79
N ALA A 190 -9.25 -5.11 2.14
CA ALA A 190 -9.60 -6.22 1.26
C ALA A 190 -11.12 -6.49 1.19
N THR A 191 -11.93 -5.81 2.02
CA THR A 191 -13.40 -5.93 1.96
C THR A 191 -13.99 -5.16 0.81
N ASP A 192 -13.57 -3.92 0.62
CA ASP A 192 -14.22 -2.98 -0.28
C ASP A 192 -13.27 -1.92 -0.85
N ASP A 193 -11.99 -2.23 -0.96
CA ASP A 193 -10.92 -1.41 -1.55
C ASP A 193 -10.78 0.02 -1.00
N ARG A 194 -11.52 0.41 0.04
CA ARG A 194 -11.34 1.72 0.67
C ARG A 194 -9.97 1.79 1.32
N CYS A 195 -9.32 2.93 1.18
CA CYS A 195 -8.04 3.23 1.79
C CYS A 195 -8.17 3.63 3.24
N LEU A 196 -7.23 3.17 4.05
CA LEU A 196 -6.95 3.73 5.35
C LEU A 196 -6.45 5.17 5.15
N ILE A 197 -7.13 6.13 5.75
CA ILE A 197 -6.76 7.54 5.67
C ILE A 197 -6.84 8.21 7.04
N PHE A 198 -6.14 9.31 7.21
CA PHE A 198 -6.49 10.33 8.18
C PHE A 198 -7.24 11.43 7.44
N ALA A 199 -8.51 11.61 7.76
CA ALA A 199 -9.36 12.58 7.08
C ALA A 199 -8.99 14.03 7.45
N SER A 200 -9.75 14.99 6.92
CA SER A 200 -9.49 16.42 7.08
C SER A 200 -8.08 16.80 6.62
N ASP A 201 -7.67 16.35 5.43
CA ASP A 201 -6.33 16.63 4.89
C ASP A 201 -5.20 16.15 5.82
N GLY A 202 -5.38 14.93 6.32
CA GLY A 202 -4.40 14.25 7.15
C GLY A 202 -4.41 14.70 8.59
N GLN A 203 -5.35 15.55 9.03
CA GLN A 203 -5.34 16.16 10.37
C GLN A 203 -6.08 15.34 11.43
N ASP A 204 -7.09 14.54 11.04
CA ASP A 204 -7.89 13.76 11.98
C ASP A 204 -7.02 12.78 12.78
N VAL A 205 -7.28 12.62 14.09
CA VAL A 205 -6.48 11.74 14.96
C VAL A 205 -6.69 10.26 14.66
N ARG A 206 -7.92 9.88 14.28
CA ARG A 206 -8.31 8.49 14.06
C ARG A 206 -8.37 8.20 12.57
N PRO A 207 -7.84 7.06 12.12
CA PRO A 207 -7.95 6.71 10.73
C PRO A 207 -9.38 6.28 10.40
N THR A 208 -9.80 6.58 9.18
CA THR A 208 -11.07 6.18 8.59
C THR A 208 -10.82 5.54 7.22
N LEU A 209 -11.88 5.11 6.55
CA LEU A 209 -11.83 4.47 5.26
C LEU A 209 -12.45 5.36 4.19
N HIS A 210 -11.70 5.60 3.11
CA HIS A 210 -12.17 6.42 1.99
C HIS A 210 -11.83 5.78 0.65
N ARG A 211 -12.68 6.00 -0.36
CA ARG A 211 -12.46 5.54 -1.73
C ARG A 211 -12.59 6.73 -2.67
N TRP A 212 -11.48 7.11 -3.30
CA TRP A 212 -11.46 8.19 -4.30
C TRP A 212 -11.88 7.71 -5.68
N THR A 213 -11.64 6.44 -6.03
CA THR A 213 -12.03 5.87 -7.32
C THR A 213 -12.79 4.55 -7.19
N ASN A 214 -13.74 4.35 -8.09
CA ASN A 214 -14.42 3.07 -8.29
C ASN A 214 -13.78 2.25 -9.42
N ASP A 215 -12.75 2.77 -10.08
CA ASP A 215 -12.05 2.06 -11.15
C ASP A 215 -11.15 0.96 -10.55
N PRO A 216 -11.42 -0.33 -10.82
CA PRO A 216 -10.61 -1.42 -10.29
C PRO A 216 -9.20 -1.49 -10.92
N THR A 217 -8.90 -0.70 -11.95
CA THR A 217 -7.57 -0.61 -12.55
C THR A 217 -6.70 0.48 -11.93
N ASP A 218 -7.30 1.41 -11.18
CA ASP A 218 -6.64 2.54 -10.55
C ASP A 218 -6.55 2.35 -9.03
N GLN A 219 -5.95 1.23 -8.62
CA GLN A 219 -5.90 0.83 -7.21
C GLN A 219 -4.64 1.31 -6.49
N LEU A 220 -3.56 1.57 -7.24
CA LEU A 220 -2.30 2.01 -6.66
C LEU A 220 -2.50 3.40 -6.02
N TYR A 221 -1.99 3.60 -4.80
CA TYR A 221 -2.11 4.88 -4.11
C TYR A 221 -3.57 5.37 -4.06
N CYS A 222 -4.48 4.44 -3.79
CA CYS A 222 -5.90 4.73 -3.56
C CYS A 222 -6.65 5.36 -4.74
N GLY A 223 -6.06 5.34 -5.94
CA GLY A 223 -6.57 6.03 -7.12
C GLY A 223 -6.42 7.55 -7.11
N LEU A 224 -5.67 8.11 -6.16
CA LEU A 224 -5.25 9.51 -6.19
C LEU A 224 -3.86 9.69 -6.81
N GLY A 225 -3.03 8.64 -6.75
CA GLY A 225 -1.62 8.73 -7.11
C GLY A 225 -0.75 9.23 -5.95
N ILE A 226 0.56 9.00 -6.08
CA ILE A 226 1.51 9.28 -5.00
C ILE A 226 1.67 10.78 -4.73
N ASP A 227 1.71 11.61 -5.77
CA ASP A 227 1.97 13.05 -5.64
C ASP A 227 0.87 13.75 -4.82
N GLU A 228 -0.39 13.44 -5.12
CA GLU A 228 -1.55 13.98 -4.39
C GLU A 228 -1.62 13.45 -2.95
N LEU A 229 -1.33 12.15 -2.74
CA LEU A 229 -1.27 11.60 -1.38
C LEU A 229 -0.11 12.17 -0.57
N MET A 230 1.01 12.52 -1.22
CA MET A 230 2.09 13.25 -0.57
C MET A 230 1.58 14.63 -0.16
N GLU A 231 1.05 15.42 -1.09
CA GLU A 231 0.57 16.79 -0.87
C GLU A 231 -0.47 16.87 0.27
N THR A 232 -1.46 15.98 0.25
CA THR A 232 -2.56 15.98 1.21
C THR A 232 -2.23 15.29 2.53
N GLY A 233 -1.26 14.36 2.54
CA GLY A 233 -0.91 13.57 3.72
C GLY A 233 -2.02 12.65 4.25
N GLN A 234 -3.05 12.38 3.45
CA GLN A 234 -4.25 11.68 3.92
C GLN A 234 -4.09 10.17 3.97
N GLY A 235 -3.36 9.58 3.01
CA GLY A 235 -3.36 8.12 2.81
C GLY A 235 -2.01 7.54 2.44
N LEU A 236 -0.93 8.32 2.56
CA LEU A 236 0.43 7.82 2.35
C LEU A 236 1.09 7.48 3.67
N PHE A 237 1.57 6.25 3.76
CA PHE A 237 2.24 5.73 4.94
C PHE A 237 3.70 5.42 4.64
N THR A 238 4.56 5.78 5.57
CA THR A 238 5.96 5.37 5.58
C THR A 238 6.10 4.07 6.38
N PHE A 239 6.62 3.02 5.76
CA PHE A 239 7.01 1.78 6.43
C PHE A 239 8.52 1.78 6.64
N LEU A 240 8.96 1.78 7.91
CA LEU A 240 10.35 1.60 8.29
C LEU A 240 10.50 0.29 9.05
N LYS A 241 11.30 -0.65 8.52
CA LYS A 241 11.55 -1.92 9.19
C LYS A 241 12.42 -1.69 10.43
N VAL A 242 11.94 -2.09 11.60
CA VAL A 242 12.66 -1.87 12.87
C VAL A 242 13.17 -3.16 13.50
N ALA A 243 12.57 -4.31 13.15
CA ALA A 243 13.09 -5.62 13.49
C ALA A 243 12.59 -6.69 12.51
N ASN A 244 13.29 -7.82 12.47
CA ASN A 244 12.78 -9.04 11.86
C ASN A 244 11.72 -9.69 12.77
N PRO A 245 10.80 -10.50 12.22
CA PRO A 245 9.91 -11.28 13.07
C PRO A 245 10.74 -12.21 13.96
N SER A 246 10.36 -12.30 15.24
CA SER A 246 10.99 -13.17 16.26
C SER A 246 10.55 -14.62 16.11
#